data_AF-A0A485AJY6-F1
#
_entry.id   AF-A0A485AJY6-F1
#
_cell.length_a   1.000
_cell.length_b   1.000
_cell.length_c   1.000
_cell.angle_alpha   90.00
_cell.angle_beta   90.00
_cell.angle_gamma   90.00
#
_symmetry.space_group_name_H-M   'P 1'
#
loop_
_entity.id
_entity.type
_entity.pdbx_description
1 polymer ?
#
loop_
_entity_poly.entity_id
_entity_poly.type
_entity_poly.pdbx_seq_one_letter_code
_entity_poly.pdbx_strand_id
1 'polypeptide(L)'
;MSKKIAVIGECMIELSEKGSQVNRGFGGDTLNTSVYIARQVSPAELSVNYVTALGHRYLQPANDGRMAGGERQHRPDSTYE
;
A
#
# COMPACT_ATOMS: atom_id res chain seq x y z
N MET A 1 -24.38 1.32 -0.18
CA MET A 1 -23.30 2.12 0.43
C MET A 1 -22.28 1.15 0.99
N SER A 2 -21.03 1.17 0.51
CA SER A 2 -19.96 0.35 1.08
C SER A 2 -19.55 0.93 2.44
N LYS A 3 -19.18 0.07 3.39
CA LYS A 3 -18.59 0.51 4.65
C LYS A 3 -17.18 1.05 4.39
N LYS A 4 -16.66 1.88 5.29
CA LYS A 4 -15.30 2.40 5.20
C LYS A 4 -14.53 2.04 6.46
N ILE A 5 -13.28 1.63 6.28
CA ILE A 5 -12.30 1.47 7.36
C ILE A 5 -11.10 2.36 7.05
N ALA A 6 -10.66 3.11 8.06
CA ALA A 6 -9.41 3.85 8.04
C ALA A 6 -8.42 3.15 8.97
N VAL A 7 -7.26 2.78 8.44
CA VAL A 7 -6.15 2.19 9.20
C VAL A 7 -5.06 3.25 9.27
N ILE A 8 -4.69 3.66 10.47
CA ILE A 8 -3.77 4.78 10.71
C ILE A 8 -2.47 4.23 11.27
N GLY A 9 -1.34 4.59 10.68
CA GLY A 9 -0.04 4.15 11.16
C GLY A 9 1.12 4.66 10.33
N GLU A 10 2.30 4.10 10.60
CA GLU A 10 3.51 4.35 9.83
C GLU A 10 3.83 3.17 8.92
N CYS A 11 4.44 3.45 7.78
CA CYS A 11 5.08 2.42 6.98
C CYS A 11 6.54 2.78 6.76
N MET A 12 7.38 1.75 6.72
CA MET A 12 8.81 1.87 6.54
C MET A 12 9.21 1.38 5.16
N ILE A 13 10.31 1.91 4.66
CA ILE A 13 11.02 1.30 3.53
C ILE A 13 11.66 0.01 4.08
N GLU A 14 11.39 -1.11 3.43
CA GLU A 14 12.00 -2.39 3.77
C GLU A 14 13.08 -2.74 2.74
N LEU A 15 14.21 -3.24 3.22
CA LEU A 15 15.26 -3.82 2.39
C LEU A 15 15.31 -5.32 2.72
N SER A 16 15.17 -6.16 1.70
CA SER A 16 15.38 -7.60 1.82
C SER A 16 16.52 -8.03 0.92
N GLU A 17 17.35 -8.95 1.40
CA GLU A 17 18.51 -9.43 0.67
C GLU A 17 18.35 -10.91 0.35
N LYS A 18 18.63 -11.28 -0.90
CA LYS A 18 18.69 -12.67 -1.36
C LYS A 18 19.95 -12.87 -2.18
N GLY A 19 20.99 -13.44 -1.55
CA GLY A 19 22.32 -13.50 -2.17
C GLY A 19 22.87 -12.10 -2.36
N SER A 20 23.38 -11.77 -3.55
CA SER A 20 23.87 -10.42 -3.87
C SER A 20 22.78 -9.43 -4.28
N GLN A 21 21.51 -9.84 -4.29
CA GLN A 21 20.40 -8.98 -4.69
C GLN A 21 19.74 -8.34 -3.48
N VAL A 22 19.67 -7.00 -3.49
CA VAL A 22 18.91 -6.21 -2.52
C VAL A 22 17.61 -5.76 -3.18
N ASN A 23 16.49 -6.14 -2.57
CA ASN A 23 15.16 -5.72 -2.97
C ASN A 23 14.65 -4.65 -2.00
N ARG A 24 14.00 -3.62 -2.54
CA ARG A 24 13.45 -2.51 -1.76
C ARG A 24 11.94 -2.50 -1.91
N GLY A 25 11.24 -2.58 -0.78
CA GLY A 25 9.79 -2.54 -0.70
C GLY A 25 9.31 -1.62 0.43
N PHE A 26 8.06 -1.83 0.83
CA PHE A 26 7.45 -1.16 1.97
C PHE A 26 6.79 -2.19 2.88
N GLY A 27 6.86 -1.96 4.17
CA GLY A 27 6.17 -2.76 5.16
C GLY A 27 5.89 -2.00 6.45
N GLY A 28 5.17 -2.66 7.34
CA GLY A 28 4.60 -2.08 8.54
C GLY A 28 3.40 -2.91 8.97
N ASP A 29 3.19 -3.05 10.27
CA ASP A 29 2.10 -3.84 10.85
C ASP A 29 0.71 -3.36 10.37
N THR A 30 0.48 -2.06 10.42
CA THR A 30 -0.77 -1.39 10.04
C THR A 30 -0.94 -1.34 8.52
N LEU A 31 0.14 -1.12 7.77
CA LEU A 31 0.14 -1.21 6.30
C LEU A 31 -0.23 -2.64 5.86
N ASN A 32 0.47 -3.65 6.36
CA ASN A 32 0.24 -5.04 6.01
C ASN A 32 -1.18 -5.46 6.35
N THR A 33 -1.68 -5.09 7.53
CA THR A 33 -3.07 -5.31 7.92
C THR A 33 -4.05 -4.71 6.91
N SER A 34 -3.84 -3.45 6.51
CA SER A 34 -4.71 -2.80 5.52
C SER A 34 -4.71 -3.51 4.16
N VAL A 35 -3.54 -3.95 3.68
CA VAL A 35 -3.39 -4.69 2.41
C VAL A 35 -4.10 -6.04 2.49
N TYR A 36 -3.91 -6.79 3.58
CA TYR A 36 -4.56 -8.09 3.73
C TYR A 36 -6.08 -7.98 3.87
N ILE A 37 -6.62 -6.93 4.52
CA ILE A 37 -8.06 -6.68 4.54
C ILE A 37 -8.55 -6.39 3.11
N ALA A 38 -7.89 -5.48 2.39
CA ALA A 38 -8.29 -5.07 1.04
C ALA A 38 -8.32 -6.24 0.03
N ARG A 39 -7.42 -7.23 0.19
CA ARG A 39 -7.38 -8.44 -0.65
C ARG A 39 -8.51 -9.43 -0.36
N GLN A 40 -9.12 -9.38 0.82
CA GLN A 40 -10.11 -10.36 1.28
C GLN A 40 -11.55 -9.88 1.18
N VAL A 41 -11.78 -8.60 0.87
CA VAL A 41 -13.11 -7.99 0.84
C VAL A 41 -13.46 -7.48 -0.55
N SER A 42 -14.74 -7.54 -0.90
CA SER A 42 -15.23 -6.86 -2.10
C SER A 42 -15.16 -5.34 -1.90
N PRO A 43 -14.63 -4.56 -2.85
CA PRO A 43 -14.68 -3.10 -2.80
C PRO A 43 -16.10 -2.52 -2.73
N ALA A 44 -17.10 -3.28 -3.18
CA ALA A 44 -18.51 -2.91 -3.07
C ALA A 44 -19.05 -3.04 -1.63
N GLU A 45 -18.40 -3.84 -0.78
CA GLU A 45 -18.80 -4.10 0.61
C GLU A 45 -17.99 -3.25 1.60
N LEU A 46 -16.66 -3.18 1.41
CA LEU A 46 -15.75 -2.47 2.29
C LEU A 46 -14.64 -1.74 1.50
N SER A 47 -14.55 -0.42 1.71
CA SER A 47 -13.43 0.40 1.26
C SER A 47 -12.39 0.53 2.37
N VAL A 48 -11.14 0.15 2.06
CA VAL A 48 -10.00 0.21 2.97
C VAL A 48 -9.14 1.41 2.63
N ASN A 49 -8.90 2.29 3.60
CA ASN A 49 -8.09 3.49 3.45
C ASN A 49 -6.93 3.44 4.45
N TYR A 50 -5.70 3.56 3.96
CA TYR A 50 -4.52 3.66 4.81
C TYR A 50 -4.12 5.13 4.98
N VAL A 51 -4.04 5.61 6.21
CA VAL A 51 -3.75 7.00 6.55
C VAL A 51 -2.38 7.06 7.19
N THR A 52 -1.46 7.77 6.54
CA THR A 52 -0.08 7.91 7.00
C THR A 52 0.49 9.26 6.53
N ALA A 53 1.65 9.65 7.06
CA ALA A 53 2.40 10.80 6.61
C ALA A 53 3.68 10.32 5.92
N LEU A 54 3.91 10.76 4.67
CA LEU A 54 5.11 10.44 3.90
C LEU A 54 5.95 11.69 3.66
N GLY A 55 7.27 11.50 3.61
CA GLY A 55 8.20 12.56 3.20
C GLY A 55 8.06 12.89 1.70
N HIS A 56 7.96 14.18 1.36
CA HIS A 56 7.72 14.67 0.00
C HIS A 56 8.76 14.21 -1.05
N ARG A 57 9.98 13.85 -0.62
CA ARG A 57 11.10 13.47 -1.50
C ARG A 57 11.14 12.00 -1.90
N TYR A 58 10.25 11.15 -1.39
CA TYR A 58 10.22 9.71 -1.67
C TYR A 58 9.00 9.24 -2.47
N LEU A 59 8.15 10.16 -2.95
CA LEU A 59 7.00 9.88 -3.83
C LEU A 59 7.40 9.59 -5.29
N GLN A 60 8.55 8.94 -5.51
CA GLN A 60 8.83 8.40 -6.84
C GLN A 60 8.03 7.10 -7.00
N PRO A 61 7.37 6.88 -8.15
CA PRO A 61 6.87 5.56 -8.46
C PRO A 61 8.03 4.59 -8.32
N ALA A 62 7.89 3.57 -7.48
CA ALA A 62 8.71 2.40 -7.69
C ALA A 62 8.45 1.94 -9.13
N ASN A 63 9.49 1.51 -9.84
CA ASN A 63 9.42 1.13 -11.26
C ASN A 63 8.42 -0.02 -11.56
N ASP A 64 7.74 -0.52 -10.53
CA ASP A 64 6.70 -1.55 -10.53
C ASP A 64 5.26 -1.00 -10.50
N GLY A 65 5.07 0.33 -10.60
CA GLY A 65 3.75 0.96 -10.65
C GLY A 65 3.06 1.11 -9.29
N ARG A 66 3.73 0.81 -8.17
CA ARG A 66 3.14 0.97 -6.83
C ARG A 66 3.40 2.38 -6.30
N MET A 67 2.35 3.20 -6.23
CA MET A 67 2.40 4.52 -5.61
C MET A 67 2.09 4.43 -4.12
N ALA A 68 3.06 4.76 -3.27
CA ALA A 68 2.80 5.00 -1.85
C ALA A 68 2.25 6.44 -1.67
N GLY A 69 1.01 6.54 -1.20
CA GLY A 69 0.45 7.76 -0.63
C GLY A 69 0.18 8.91 -1.60
N GLY A 70 -1.03 8.95 -2.14
CA GLY A 70 -1.60 10.10 -2.81
C GLY A 70 -2.99 9.73 -3.31
N GLU A 71 -4.00 10.47 -2.87
CA GLU A 71 -5.36 10.33 -3.36
C GLU A 71 -5.38 10.37 -4.89
N ARG A 72 -5.42 9.22 -5.53
CA ARG A 72 -6.09 9.04 -6.81
C ARG A 72 -6.89 7.77 -6.73
N GLN A 73 -8.19 7.99 -6.67
CA GLN A 73 -9.26 7.12 -7.11
C GLN A 73 -8.79 6.31 -8.34
N HIS A 74 -8.22 5.12 -8.13
CA HIS A 74 -7.75 4.26 -9.21
C HIS A 74 -8.44 2.90 -9.13
N ARG A 75 -8.85 2.46 -10.33
CA ARG A 75 -9.83 1.41 -10.58
C ARG A 75 -9.28 0.01 -10.27
N PRO A 76 -10.15 -1.00 -10.12
CA PRO A 76 -9.78 -2.33 -9.63
C PRO A 76 -9.10 -3.24 -10.66
N ASP A 77 -8.56 -2.74 -11.77
CA ASP A 77 -8.09 -3.57 -12.90
C ASP A 77 -6.57 -3.54 -13.17
N SER A 78 -5.75 -2.86 -12.36
CA SER A 78 -4.29 -2.95 -12.52
C SER A 78 -3.72 -4.12 -11.71
N THR A 79 -3.43 -5.20 -12.44
CA THR A 79 -2.74 -6.43 -12.03
C THR A 79 -1.51 -6.14 -11.17
N TYR A 80 -1.48 -6.70 -9.97
CA TYR A 80 -0.27 -6.80 -9.16
C TYR A 80 0.34 -8.18 -9.43
N GLU A 81 1.37 -8.22 -10.29
CA GLU A 81 2.48 -9.16 -10.05
C GLU A 81 3.44 -8.55 -8.99
#